data_AF-A0A9D8RWH5-F1
#
_entry.id   AF-A0A9D8RWH5-F1
#
_cell.length_a   1.000
_cell.length_b   1.000
_cell.length_c   1.000
_cell.angle_alpha   90.00
_cell.angle_beta   90.00
_cell.angle_gamma   90.00
#
_symmetry.space_group_name_H-M   'P 1'
#
loop_
_entity.id
_entity.type
_entity.pdbx_description
1 polymer ?
#
loop_
_entity_poly.entity_id
_entity_poly.type
_entity_poly.pdbx_seq_one_letter_code
_entity_poly.pdbx_strand_id
1 'polypeptide(L)'
;RIPTKLEISMQPGGKLFTESIMMQPKAGDYLFLRNGNAQYFVDGLRYFEIDGGFGEHWNAEHMRGAFPVNSKKFTVAMTTSTPQKSSVTIRAKTLMK
;
A
#
# COMPACT_ATOMS: atom_id res chain seq x y z
N ARG A 1 16.32 -17.13 5.55
CA ARG A 1 15.28 -16.06 5.57
C ARG A 1 14.51 -16.17 4.26
N ILE A 2 13.19 -16.35 4.31
CA ILE A 2 12.35 -16.51 3.12
C ILE A 2 11.70 -15.15 2.85
N PRO A 3 11.81 -14.58 1.63
CA PRO A 3 11.11 -13.36 1.25
C PRO A 3 9.60 -13.51 1.43
N THR A 4 8.97 -12.49 2.00
CA THR A 4 7.52 -12.40 2.19
C THR A 4 7.03 -11.01 1.81
N LYS A 5 5.72 -10.90 1.59
CA LYS A 5 5.06 -9.65 1.23
C LYS A 5 3.65 -9.57 1.78
N LEU A 6 3.18 -8.34 1.92
CA LEU A 6 1.78 -7.99 2.10
C LEU A 6 1.36 -7.11 0.93
N GLU A 7 0.23 -7.43 0.30
CA GLU A 7 -0.34 -6.66 -0.80
C GLU A 7 -1.75 -6.18 -0.42
N ILE A 8 -2.01 -4.89 -0.61
CA ILE A 8 -3.31 -4.25 -0.38
C ILE A 8 -3.80 -3.71 -1.73
N SER A 9 -4.93 -4.23 -2.20
CA SER A 9 -5.55 -3.79 -3.45
C SER A 9 -6.64 -2.76 -3.20
N MET A 10 -6.55 -1.61 -3.87
CA MET A 10 -7.41 -0.45 -3.65
C MET A 10 -8.01 0.06 -4.96
N GLN A 11 -9.16 0.76 -4.87
CA GLN A 11 -9.76 1.42 -6.05
C GLN A 11 -8.92 2.63 -6.43
N PRO A 12 -8.56 2.84 -7.72
CA PRO A 12 -7.84 4.02 -8.18
C PRO A 12 -8.76 5.26 -8.20
N GLY A 13 -8.19 6.43 -8.51
CA GLY A 13 -8.92 7.69 -8.67
C GLY A 13 -8.91 8.62 -7.44
N GLY A 14 -8.38 8.14 -6.31
CA GLY A 14 -8.11 8.94 -5.12
C GLY A 14 -6.73 9.59 -5.14
N LYS A 15 -6.34 10.17 -4.00
CA LYS A 15 -5.02 10.76 -3.78
C LYS A 15 -4.28 10.02 -2.67
N LEU A 16 -3.08 9.57 -2.96
CA LEU A 16 -2.18 8.92 -2.00
C LEU A 16 -1.18 9.96 -1.49
N PHE A 17 -1.09 10.09 -0.18
CA PHE A 17 -0.12 10.91 0.51
C PHE A 17 0.74 10.02 1.39
N THR A 18 2.05 10.21 1.33
CA THR A 18 3.00 9.73 2.33
C THR A 18 3.73 10.95 2.90
N GLU A 19 4.70 10.72 3.78
CA GLU A 19 5.53 11.79 4.32
C GLU A 19 6.23 12.64 3.24
N SER A 20 6.65 12.03 2.14
CA SER A 20 7.48 12.69 1.11
C SER A 20 6.85 12.73 -0.27
N ILE A 21 5.74 12.04 -0.49
CA ILE A 21 5.15 11.90 -1.82
C ILE A 21 3.65 12.18 -1.77
N MET A 22 3.18 12.93 -2.77
CA MET A 22 1.77 13.03 -3.11
C MET A 22 1.59 12.53 -4.53
N MET A 23 0.69 11.58 -4.74
CA MET A 23 0.42 11.03 -6.07
C MET A 23 -1.04 10.62 -6.26
N GLN A 24 -1.41 10.36 -7.50
CA GLN A 24 -2.72 9.83 -7.89
C GLN A 24 -2.51 8.46 -8.55
N PRO A 25 -2.65 7.36 -7.79
CA PRO A 25 -2.47 6.01 -8.32
C PRO A 25 -3.49 5.71 -9.42
N LYS A 26 -3.00 5.15 -10.53
CA LYS A 26 -3.78 4.68 -11.66
C LYS A 26 -4.02 3.18 -11.55
N ALA A 27 -5.04 2.70 -12.26
CA ALA A 27 -5.28 1.27 -12.37
C ALA A 27 -4.04 0.56 -12.97
N GLY A 28 -3.64 -0.55 -12.37
CA GLY A 28 -2.42 -1.28 -12.72
C GLY A 28 -1.16 -0.80 -12.00
N ASP A 29 -1.18 0.33 -11.28
CA ASP A 29 -0.01 0.76 -10.52
C ASP A 29 0.31 -0.22 -9.39
N TYR A 30 1.61 -0.51 -9.25
CA TYR A 30 2.16 -1.33 -8.17
C TYR A 30 3.17 -0.51 -7.36
N LEU A 31 2.76 -0.11 -6.16
CA LEU A 31 3.47 0.85 -5.32
C LEU A 31 4.06 0.15 -4.10
N PHE A 32 5.21 0.60 -3.63
CA PHE A 32 5.85 0.08 -2.42
C PHE A 32 5.73 1.09 -1.26
N LEU A 33 5.13 0.68 -0.14
CA LEU A 33 5.17 1.43 1.11
C LEU A 33 6.32 0.92 1.98
N ARG A 34 7.51 1.48 1.76
CA ARG A 34 8.76 0.96 2.36
C ARG A 34 8.96 1.32 3.82
N ASN A 35 8.32 2.38 4.29
CA ASN A 35 8.40 2.88 5.67
C ASN A 35 7.18 3.76 5.99
N GLY A 36 7.03 4.09 7.27
CA GLY A 36 6.09 5.12 7.73
C GLY A 36 4.63 4.77 7.47
N ASN A 37 3.89 5.75 6.97
CA ASN A 37 2.46 5.65 6.72
C ASN A 37 2.06 6.18 5.34
N ALA A 38 0.86 5.79 4.93
CA ALA A 38 0.19 6.33 3.76
C ALA A 38 -1.25 6.68 4.09
N GLN A 39 -1.71 7.82 3.58
CA GLN A 39 -3.11 8.24 3.61
C GLN A 39 -3.66 8.21 2.19
N TYR A 40 -4.64 7.36 1.96
CA TYR A 40 -5.33 7.27 0.68
C TYR A 40 -6.72 7.88 0.77
N PHE A 41 -6.85 9.09 0.26
CA PHE A 41 -8.10 9.82 0.18
C PHE A 41 -8.92 9.28 -0.98
N VAL A 42 -10.03 8.59 -0.67
CA VAL A 42 -10.99 8.14 -1.68
C VAL A 42 -11.80 9.30 -2.23
N ASP A 43 -11.98 10.34 -1.42
CA ASP A 43 -12.47 11.66 -1.81
C ASP A 43 -11.87 12.71 -0.85
N GLY A 44 -12.26 13.97 -1.00
CA GLY A 44 -11.72 15.06 -0.18
C GLY A 44 -12.01 14.98 1.32
N LEU A 45 -12.81 14.01 1.79
CA LEU A 45 -13.21 13.89 3.20
C LEU A 45 -12.89 12.51 3.79
N ARG A 46 -13.07 11.44 3.02
CA ARG A 46 -12.89 10.05 3.46
C ARG A 46 -11.54 9.53 3.01
N TYR A 47 -10.83 8.86 3.91
CA TYR A 47 -9.52 8.28 3.61
C TYR A 47 -9.25 7.01 4.40
N PHE A 48 -8.35 6.18 3.85
CA PHE A 48 -7.73 5.08 4.56
C PHE A 48 -6.34 5.51 5.02
N GLU A 49 -6.07 5.35 6.31
CA GLU A 49 -4.72 5.46 6.86
C GLU A 49 -4.11 4.07 6.98
N ILE A 50 -2.93 3.89 6.40
CA ILE A 50 -2.16 2.65 6.41
C ILE A 50 -0.85 2.95 7.14
N ASP A 51 -0.70 2.43 8.35
CA ASP A 51 0.52 2.59 9.16
C ASP A 51 1.34 1.31 9.20
N GLY A 52 2.66 1.47 9.30
CA GLY A 52 3.59 0.35 9.51
C GLY A 52 4.21 -0.16 8.22
N GLY A 53 4.48 0.72 7.25
CA GLY A 53 5.20 0.38 6.03
C GLY A 53 6.54 -0.32 6.30
N PHE A 54 6.89 -1.30 5.47
CA PHE A 54 8.18 -1.99 5.50
C PHE A 54 8.61 -2.43 4.09
N GLY A 55 9.92 -2.42 3.82
CA GLY A 55 10.46 -2.68 2.49
C GLY A 55 11.91 -3.14 2.47
N GLU A 56 12.15 -4.39 2.88
CA GLU A 56 13.47 -5.04 2.89
C GLU A 56 13.98 -5.42 1.50
N HIS A 57 13.09 -5.62 0.52
CA HIS A 57 13.47 -6.02 -0.84
C HIS A 57 12.45 -5.55 -1.89
N TRP A 58 12.83 -5.63 -3.17
CA TRP A 58 11.99 -5.23 -4.31
C TRP A 58 11.19 -6.39 -4.92
N ASN A 59 11.49 -7.62 -4.53
CA ASN A 59 10.75 -8.78 -5.01
C ASN A 59 9.32 -8.71 -4.45
N ALA A 60 8.33 -8.39 -5.27
CA ALA A 60 6.93 -8.42 -4.85
C ALA A 60 6.02 -8.80 -6.02
N GLU A 61 5.94 -7.97 -7.06
CA GLU A 61 5.01 -8.12 -8.19
C GLU A 61 5.10 -9.49 -8.91
N HIS A 62 6.29 -10.10 -8.96
CA HIS A 62 6.52 -11.40 -9.60
C HIS A 62 6.72 -12.56 -8.62
N MET A 63 6.52 -12.33 -7.32
CA MET A 63 6.58 -13.41 -6.34
C MET A 63 5.34 -14.29 -6.43
N ARG A 64 5.51 -15.59 -6.13
CA ARG A 64 4.40 -16.53 -5.98
C ARG A 64 3.33 -15.95 -5.06
N GLY A 65 2.07 -16.04 -5.49
CA GLY A 65 0.93 -15.50 -4.75
C GLY A 65 0.73 -13.99 -4.91
N ALA A 66 1.45 -13.33 -5.84
CA ALA A 66 1.10 -11.97 -6.25
C ALA A 66 -0.33 -11.89 -6.75
N PHE A 67 -1.01 -10.81 -6.38
CA PHE A 67 -2.20 -10.42 -7.11
C PHE A 67 -1.84 -10.24 -8.59
N PRO A 68 -2.62 -10.83 -9.51
CA PRO A 68 -2.44 -10.55 -10.92
C PRO A 68 -2.68 -9.06 -11.16
N VAL A 69 -1.99 -8.49 -12.15
CA VAL A 69 -2.22 -7.11 -12.58
C VAL A 69 -3.71 -6.93 -12.85
N ASN A 70 -4.33 -6.02 -12.09
CA ASN A 70 -5.76 -5.78 -12.15
C ASN A 70 -6.02 -4.41 -12.77
N SER A 71 -6.65 -4.41 -13.95
CA SER A 71 -6.97 -3.19 -14.71
C SER A 71 -8.00 -2.28 -14.04
N LYS A 72 -8.51 -2.64 -12.86
CA LYS A 72 -9.47 -1.85 -12.07
C LYS A 72 -8.96 -1.48 -10.68
N LYS A 73 -7.75 -1.89 -10.30
CA LYS A 73 -7.18 -1.66 -8.97
C LYS A 73 -5.76 -1.14 -9.08
N PHE A 74 -5.28 -0.50 -8.04
CA PHE A 74 -3.84 -0.36 -7.82
C PHE A 74 -3.47 -1.15 -6.55
N THR A 75 -2.19 -1.47 -6.42
CA THR A 75 -1.68 -2.27 -5.31
C THR A 75 -0.64 -1.47 -4.54
N VAL A 76 -0.77 -1.49 -3.20
CA VAL A 76 0.30 -1.09 -2.29
C VAL A 76 0.90 -2.36 -1.69
N ALA A 77 2.20 -2.53 -1.87
CA ALA A 77 2.96 -3.66 -1.39
C ALA A 77 3.96 -3.27 -0.31
N MET A 78 4.20 -4.20 0.60
CA MET A 78 5.21 -4.11 1.66
C MET A 78 5.97 -5.44 1.69
N THR A 79 7.28 -5.40 1.92
CA THR A 79 8.15 -6.57 1.77
C THR A 79 9.10 -6.76 2.95
N THR A 80 9.22 -8.00 3.42
CA THR A 80 10.10 -8.39 4.55
C THR A 80 10.54 -9.83 4.37
N SER A 81 11.22 -10.41 5.36
CA SER A 81 11.63 -11.81 5.33
C SER A 81 11.24 -12.53 6.62
N THR A 82 11.09 -13.86 6.54
CA THR A 82 10.82 -14.67 7.73
C THR A 82 12.00 -14.68 8.73
N PRO A 83 11.71 -14.75 10.05
CA PRO A 83 10.39 -14.64 10.67
C PRO A 83 9.87 -13.19 10.64
N GLN A 84 8.62 -12.99 10.23
CA GLN A 84 8.02 -11.67 10.22
C GLN A 84 7.81 -11.16 11.65
N LYS A 85 8.21 -9.92 11.90
CA LYS A 85 7.91 -9.18 13.14
C LYS A 85 7.18 -7.85 12.89
N SER A 86 6.92 -7.52 11.63
CA SER A 86 6.24 -6.29 11.22
C SER A 86 4.73 -6.38 11.43
N SER A 87 4.10 -5.24 11.73
CA SER A 87 2.64 -5.10 11.85
C SER A 87 2.15 -3.96 10.96
N VAL A 88 0.96 -4.13 10.38
CA VAL A 88 0.29 -3.11 9.56
C VAL A 88 -1.07 -2.85 10.15
N THR A 89 -1.42 -1.57 10.30
CA THR A 89 -2.78 -1.16 10.71
C THR A 89 -3.42 -0.36 9.59
N ILE A 90 -4.67 -0.71 9.26
CA ILE A 90 -5.49 0.03 8.29
C ILE A 90 -6.70 0.60 9.02
N ARG A 91 -6.90 1.91 8.95
CA ARG A 91 -8.06 2.60 9.55
C ARG A 91 -8.82 3.36 8.48
N ALA A 92 -10.14 3.20 8.46
CA ALA A 92 -11.01 4.10 7.72
C ALA A 92 -11.26 5.36 8.57
N LYS A 93 -11.06 6.54 7.99
CA LYS A 93 -11.20 7.83 8.66
C LYS A 93 -11.97 8.82 7.79
N THR A 94 -12.55 9.82 8.44
CA THR A 94 -13.22 10.96 7.81
C THR A 94 -12.69 12.23 8.44
N LEU A 95 -12.37 13.24 7.62
CA LEU A 95 -12.06 14.58 8.12
C LEU A 95 -13.31 15.15 8.80
N MET A 96 -13.17 15.57 10.06
CA MET A 96 -14.22 16.34 10.72
C MET A 96 -14.30 17.70 10.02
N LYS A 97 -15.52 18.09 9.62
CA LYS A 97 -15.78 19.41 9.04
C LYS A 97 -15.60 20.51 10.07
#